data_AF-X1HGR9-F1
#
_entry.id   AF-X1HGR9-F1
#
_cell.length_a   1.000
_cell.length_b   1.000
_cell.length_c   1.000
_cell.angle_alpha   90.00
_cell.angle_beta   90.00
_cell.angle_gamma   90.00
#
_symmetry.space_group_name_H-M   'P 1'
#
loop_
_entity.id
_entity.type
_entity.pdbx_description
1 polymer ?
#
loop_
_entity_poly.entity_id
_entity_poly.type
_entity_poly.pdbx_seq_one_letter_code
_entity_poly.pdbx_strand_id
1 'polypeptide(L)'
;MTAMSLNLAPHSPESPSEKDRFYRSDEHKWYIYNGTDWKALGGTDISDADAAVGDVKDGKFFYAVEEPRREGTMPTVAIAPGSSAYPAGYHAGEGGGLVAVDADLVTGNIKATITIFNVVGHTDVRNVSDADAVAAEVKTGSTFYAEGGARKTGSGTQTLSDASEEVAAGYYVATTLSTVDGDLVTGSIKSGITLFGIAGHDDVRNVSDADALVGEVKTGSTFYAVGGARKTGTGTKTLSPDSEN
;
A
#
# COMPACT_ATOMS: atom_id res chain seq x y z
N MET A 1 16.51 64.48 68.22
CA MET A 1 16.44 63.32 67.30
C MET A 1 16.01 62.13 68.13
N THR A 2 14.74 61.77 68.06
CA THR A 2 14.22 60.57 68.73
C THR A 2 14.74 59.36 67.94
N ALA A 3 15.44 58.45 68.60
CA ALA A 3 15.94 57.23 67.97
C ALA A 3 14.73 56.39 67.52
N MET A 4 14.66 56.06 66.23
CA MET A 4 13.71 55.07 65.72
C MET A 4 14.09 53.72 66.34
N SER A 5 13.24 53.22 67.24
CA SER A 5 13.47 51.93 67.90
C SER A 5 13.24 50.81 66.88
N LEU A 6 14.27 49.98 66.67
CA LEU A 6 14.17 48.82 65.81
C LEU A 6 13.65 47.64 66.63
N ASN A 7 12.39 47.27 66.46
CA ASN A 7 11.82 46.07 67.10
C ASN A 7 12.21 44.83 66.30
N LEU A 8 13.00 43.94 66.92
CA LEU A 8 13.27 42.59 66.43
C LEU A 8 12.37 41.62 67.19
N ALA A 9 11.43 40.98 66.51
CA ALA A 9 10.54 39.98 67.11
C ALA A 9 10.17 38.90 66.07
N PRO A 10 9.82 37.67 66.51
CA PRO A 10 9.34 36.62 65.61
C PRO A 10 7.88 36.83 65.14
N HIS A 11 7.16 37.80 65.71
CA HIS A 11 5.77 38.13 65.36
C HIS A 11 5.58 39.65 65.23
N SER A 12 4.56 40.05 64.46
CA SER A 12 4.21 41.44 64.23
C SER A 12 3.84 42.19 65.52
N PRO A 13 4.27 43.45 65.70
CA PRO A 13 3.86 44.30 66.81
C PRO A 13 2.33 44.49 66.88
N GLU A 14 1.75 44.44 68.07
CA GLU A 14 0.30 44.49 68.32
C GLU A 14 -0.32 45.91 68.23
N SER A 15 0.48 46.97 68.26
CA SER A 15 0.01 48.37 68.21
C SER A 15 0.88 49.25 67.31
N PRO A 16 0.93 48.97 66.00
CA PRO A 16 1.75 49.74 65.07
C PRO A 16 1.11 51.08 64.68
N SER A 17 1.97 52.07 64.45
CA SER A 17 1.61 53.33 63.79
C SER A 17 1.88 53.22 62.29
N GLU A 18 1.14 53.97 61.47
CA GLU A 18 1.39 54.04 60.02
C GLU A 18 2.86 54.42 59.77
N LYS A 19 3.50 53.72 58.82
CA LYS A 19 4.92 53.85 58.45
C LYS A 19 5.91 53.29 59.47
N ASP A 20 5.46 52.63 60.53
CA ASP A 20 6.34 51.83 61.37
C ASP A 20 7.01 50.75 60.54
N ARG A 21 8.29 50.50 60.84
CA ARG A 21 9.10 49.46 60.20
C ARG A 21 9.46 48.39 61.21
N PHE A 22 9.38 47.16 60.76
CA PHE A 22 9.59 45.99 61.60
C PHE A 22 10.42 44.96 60.82
N TYR A 23 11.39 44.32 61.48
CA TYR A 23 12.13 43.20 60.89
C TYR A 23 11.68 41.91 61.57
N ARG A 24 11.09 41.01 60.78
CA ARG A 24 10.62 39.71 61.25
C ARG A 24 11.76 38.70 61.15
N SER A 25 12.29 38.27 62.28
CA SER A 25 13.55 37.51 62.35
C SER A 25 13.45 36.05 61.91
N ASP A 26 12.27 35.45 61.97
CA ASP A 26 12.02 34.09 61.46
C ASP A 26 11.97 34.06 59.93
N GLU A 27 11.36 35.07 59.31
CA GLU A 27 11.25 35.20 57.85
C GLU A 27 12.40 35.99 57.20
N HIS A 28 13.26 36.61 58.01
CA HIS A 28 14.33 37.51 57.57
C HIS A 28 13.85 38.67 56.66
N LYS A 29 12.62 39.12 56.85
CA LYS A 29 11.95 40.14 56.01
C LYS A 29 11.68 41.41 56.79
N TRP A 30 11.86 42.55 56.14
CA TRP A 30 11.35 43.82 56.63
C TRP A 30 9.87 43.94 56.30
N TYR A 31 9.12 44.67 57.11
CA TYR A 31 7.72 45.02 56.89
C TYR A 31 7.50 46.50 57.19
N ILE A 32 6.54 47.12 56.52
CA ILE A 32 6.01 48.45 56.81
C ILE A 32 4.53 48.36 57.13
N TYR A 33 4.08 49.03 58.19
CA TYR A 33 2.67 49.12 58.49
C TYR A 33 2.03 50.22 57.64
N ASN A 34 1.00 49.89 56.84
CA ASN A 34 0.35 50.84 55.94
C ASN A 34 -0.87 51.55 56.57
N GLY A 35 -1.05 51.42 57.89
CA GLY A 35 -2.23 51.94 58.62
C GLY A 35 -3.31 50.90 58.87
N THR A 36 -3.28 49.77 58.15
CA THR A 36 -4.23 48.65 58.31
C THR A 36 -3.54 47.30 58.48
N ASP A 37 -2.48 47.04 57.72
CA ASP A 37 -1.73 45.78 57.73
C ASP A 37 -0.21 46.03 57.66
N TRP A 38 0.55 45.04 58.12
CA TRP A 38 1.97 44.91 57.82
C TRP A 38 2.17 44.40 56.38
N LYS A 39 2.92 45.14 55.56
CA LYS A 39 3.31 44.75 54.20
C LYS A 39 4.80 44.47 54.15
N ALA A 40 5.20 43.32 53.61
CA ALA A 40 6.60 42.99 53.46
C ALA A 40 7.32 44.03 52.59
N LEU A 41 8.40 44.59 53.12
CA LEU A 41 9.40 45.40 52.45
C LEU A 41 10.54 44.46 52.01
N GLY A 42 10.38 43.81 50.87
CA GLY A 42 11.38 42.89 50.34
C GLY A 42 10.86 42.14 49.11
N GLY A 43 11.79 41.68 48.26
CA GLY A 43 11.45 40.92 47.05
C GLY A 43 10.84 39.54 47.36
N THR A 44 10.35 38.88 46.31
CA THR A 44 9.90 37.48 46.36
C THR A 44 10.98 36.58 46.98
N ASP A 45 10.58 35.63 47.83
CA ASP A 45 11.48 34.58 48.30
C ASP A 45 11.86 33.69 47.10
N ILE A 46 13.17 33.58 46.84
CA ILE A 46 13.72 32.81 45.72
C ILE A 46 14.64 31.69 46.22
N SER A 47 14.60 31.37 47.51
CA SER A 47 15.53 30.40 48.12
C SER A 47 15.40 28.98 47.58
N ASP A 48 14.27 28.66 46.95
CA ASP A 48 13.97 27.41 46.27
C ASP A 48 14.09 27.50 44.73
N ALA A 49 14.51 28.64 44.18
CA ALA A 49 14.70 28.80 42.74
C ALA A 49 15.88 27.97 42.24
N ASP A 50 15.61 27.04 41.32
CA ASP A 50 16.57 26.03 40.83
C ASP A 50 16.94 26.19 39.34
N ALA A 51 16.31 27.13 38.62
CA ALA A 51 16.63 27.38 37.21
C ALA A 51 18.10 27.81 37.04
N ALA A 52 18.82 27.12 36.16
CA ALA A 52 20.13 27.53 35.68
C ALA A 52 19.99 28.44 34.44
N VAL A 53 21.06 29.16 34.09
CA VAL A 53 21.09 29.97 32.86
C VAL A 53 20.79 29.13 31.62
N GLY A 54 21.18 27.85 31.64
CA GLY A 54 20.89 26.89 30.58
C GLY A 54 19.42 26.50 30.44
N ASP A 55 18.55 26.76 31.41
CA ASP A 55 17.14 26.36 31.36
C ASP A 55 16.24 27.48 30.79
N VAL A 56 16.74 28.72 30.86
CA VAL A 56 15.99 29.91 30.51
C VAL A 56 16.36 30.37 29.10
N LYS A 57 15.34 30.79 28.34
CA LYS A 57 15.49 31.25 26.95
C LYS A 57 16.51 32.40 26.84
N ASP A 58 17.38 32.30 25.84
CA ASP A 58 18.35 33.34 25.49
C ASP A 58 17.69 34.72 25.32
N GLY A 59 18.32 35.75 25.88
CA GLY A 59 17.78 37.11 25.91
C GLY A 59 16.67 37.36 26.95
N LYS A 60 16.29 36.36 27.77
CA LYS A 60 15.30 36.51 28.85
C LYS A 60 15.99 36.54 30.21
N PHE A 61 15.53 37.43 31.08
CA PHE A 61 16.06 37.56 32.44
C PHE A 61 15.22 36.78 33.45
N PHE A 62 15.88 36.21 34.45
CA PHE A 62 15.26 35.54 35.59
C PHE A 62 16.02 35.87 36.89
N TYR A 63 15.39 35.60 38.03
CA TYR A 63 15.97 35.84 39.35
C TYR A 63 16.45 34.50 39.96
N ALA A 64 17.68 34.47 40.50
CA ALA A 64 18.31 33.26 41.06
C ALA A 64 19.00 33.53 42.42
N VAL A 65 19.28 32.47 43.19
CA VAL A 65 19.79 32.59 44.57
C VAL A 65 21.17 33.26 44.65
N GLU A 66 22.16 32.78 43.88
CA GLU A 66 23.56 33.26 43.97
C GLU A 66 23.78 34.61 43.27
N GLU A 67 22.95 34.92 42.27
CA GLU A 67 22.95 36.19 41.55
C GLU A 67 21.50 36.59 41.23
N PRO A 68 20.94 37.62 41.88
CA PRO A 68 19.51 37.87 41.85
C PRO A 68 18.97 38.24 40.48
N ARG A 69 19.80 38.57 39.49
CA ARG A 69 19.33 38.74 38.11
C ARG A 69 20.33 38.14 37.14
N ARG A 70 19.89 37.13 36.39
CA ARG A 70 20.67 36.42 35.37
C ARG A 70 19.93 36.44 34.04
N GLU A 71 20.67 36.30 32.96
CA GLU A 71 20.14 36.15 31.61
C GLU A 71 20.23 34.67 31.21
N GLY A 72 19.14 34.14 30.65
CA GLY A 72 19.12 32.80 30.10
C GLY A 72 20.04 32.66 28.90
N THR A 73 20.51 31.44 28.65
CA THR A 73 21.41 31.10 27.54
C THR A 73 20.83 29.98 26.67
N MET A 74 19.63 29.47 26.95
CA MET A 74 19.03 28.40 26.17
C MET A 74 18.65 28.92 24.78
N PRO A 75 19.28 28.43 23.69
CA PRO A 75 19.06 28.99 22.38
C PRO A 75 17.64 28.69 21.87
N THR A 76 17.16 29.55 20.95
CA THR A 76 16.06 29.17 20.07
C THR A 76 16.62 28.49 18.82
N VAL A 77 16.19 27.26 18.57
CA VAL A 77 16.68 26.42 17.47
C VAL A 77 15.56 26.17 16.48
N ALA A 78 15.83 26.32 15.18
CA ALA A 78 14.89 25.92 14.14
C ALA A 78 14.85 24.39 14.01
N ILE A 79 13.67 23.83 13.72
CA ILE A 79 13.59 22.41 13.32
C ILE A 79 13.87 22.36 11.81
N ALA A 80 15.03 21.84 11.44
CA ALA A 80 15.42 21.74 10.04
C ALA A 80 14.78 20.51 9.38
N PRO A 81 14.15 20.63 8.19
CA PRO A 81 13.67 19.50 7.42
C PRO A 81 14.78 18.47 7.17
N GLY A 82 14.50 17.20 7.40
CA GLY A 82 15.42 16.09 7.14
C GLY A 82 16.57 15.90 8.14
N SER A 83 16.64 16.70 9.22
CA SER A 83 17.58 16.44 10.32
C SER A 83 16.94 15.52 11.37
N SER A 84 17.60 14.40 11.67
CA SER A 84 17.27 13.58 12.85
C SER A 84 17.97 14.04 14.13
N ALA A 85 18.83 15.07 14.03
CA ALA A 85 19.50 15.67 15.17
C ALA A 85 18.62 16.77 15.78
N TYR A 86 18.26 16.60 17.06
CA TYR A 86 17.48 17.55 17.84
C TYR A 86 18.31 18.00 19.06
N PRO A 87 19.10 19.10 18.94
CA PRO A 87 19.82 19.62 20.08
C PRO A 87 18.84 20.17 21.13
N ALA A 88 19.25 20.13 22.40
CA ALA A 88 18.48 20.76 23.47
C ALA A 88 18.32 22.26 23.20
N GLY A 89 17.11 22.79 23.38
CA GLY A 89 16.80 24.17 23.07
C GLY A 89 15.30 24.43 23.03
N TYR A 90 14.93 25.71 22.89
CA TYR A 90 13.57 26.08 22.55
C TYR A 90 13.39 25.96 21.04
N HIS A 91 12.48 25.13 20.58
CA HIS A 91 12.22 25.04 19.14
C HIS A 91 11.23 26.12 18.71
N ALA A 92 11.60 26.91 17.71
CA ALA A 92 10.66 27.83 17.08
C ALA A 92 9.59 26.98 16.36
N GLY A 93 8.32 27.21 16.68
CA GLY A 93 7.24 26.64 15.88
C GLY A 93 7.25 27.27 14.50
N GLU A 94 7.20 26.46 13.45
CA GLU A 94 7.01 26.96 12.09
C GLU A 94 5.55 27.37 11.91
N GLY A 95 5.29 28.60 11.46
CA GLY A 95 3.94 29.14 11.28
C GLY A 95 3.06 28.35 10.30
N GLY A 96 3.66 27.44 9.51
CA GLY A 96 2.99 26.52 8.60
C GLY A 96 2.69 25.11 9.16
N GLY A 97 3.02 24.83 10.43
CA GLY A 97 2.80 23.52 11.06
C GLY A 97 3.80 22.43 10.64
N LEU A 98 3.51 21.17 10.96
CA LEU A 98 4.44 20.05 10.73
C LEU A 98 4.76 19.79 9.25
N VAL A 99 3.85 20.12 8.33
CA VAL A 99 4.09 20.01 6.88
C VAL A 99 5.16 21.00 6.39
N ALA A 100 5.31 22.14 7.07
CA ALA A 100 6.39 23.09 6.78
C ALA A 100 7.75 22.59 7.30
N VAL A 101 7.73 21.73 8.32
CA VAL A 101 8.93 21.10 8.88
C VAL A 101 9.34 19.89 8.03
N ASP A 102 8.38 19.09 7.57
CA ASP A 102 8.64 17.93 6.71
C ASP A 102 7.64 17.90 5.55
N ALA A 103 8.12 18.23 4.35
CA ALA A 103 7.32 18.24 3.14
C ALA A 103 6.85 16.83 2.73
N ASP A 104 7.48 15.77 3.24
CA ASP A 104 7.06 14.39 3.00
C ASP A 104 5.90 13.96 3.90
N LEU A 105 5.50 14.78 4.89
CA LEU A 105 4.28 14.59 5.68
C LEU A 105 3.03 14.96 4.88
N VAL A 106 2.81 14.24 3.78
CA VAL A 106 1.70 14.42 2.85
C VAL A 106 0.96 13.12 2.62
N THR A 107 -0.32 13.20 2.25
CA THR A 107 -1.20 12.02 2.09
C THR A 107 -0.63 10.96 1.14
N GLY A 108 0.07 11.38 0.07
CA GLY A 108 0.66 10.48 -0.94
C GLY A 108 1.86 9.65 -0.45
N ASN A 109 2.47 10.00 0.67
CA ASN A 109 3.59 9.26 1.26
C ASN A 109 3.14 8.33 2.40
N ILE A 110 1.89 8.45 2.85
CA ILE A 110 1.36 7.72 3.99
C ILE A 110 0.47 6.59 3.47
N LYS A 111 0.75 5.36 3.90
CA LYS A 111 -0.04 4.18 3.54
C LYS A 111 -1.52 4.38 3.90
N ALA A 112 -2.41 3.87 3.03
CA ALA A 112 -3.84 3.83 3.28
C ALA A 112 -4.14 3.28 4.69
N THR A 113 -5.18 3.82 5.33
CA THR A 113 -5.63 3.51 6.71
C THR A 113 -4.67 3.88 7.84
N ILE A 114 -3.48 4.40 7.54
CA ILE A 114 -2.57 4.99 8.52
C ILE A 114 -2.82 6.49 8.63
N THR A 115 -2.75 7.03 9.84
CA THR A 115 -2.77 8.47 10.12
C THR A 115 -1.50 8.84 10.86
N ILE A 116 -0.74 9.81 10.34
CA ILE A 116 0.47 10.35 10.99
C ILE A 116 0.22 11.84 11.23
N PHE A 117 0.25 12.27 12.49
CA PHE A 117 -0.03 13.66 12.89
C PHE A 117 -1.31 14.25 12.27
N ASN A 118 -2.41 13.51 12.31
CA ASN A 118 -3.71 13.85 11.69
C ASN A 118 -3.70 13.97 10.15
N VAL A 119 -2.61 13.63 9.47
CA VAL A 119 -2.59 13.46 8.01
C VAL A 119 -2.97 12.03 7.68
N VAL A 120 -4.14 11.85 7.06
CA VAL A 120 -4.67 10.55 6.65
C VAL A 120 -3.96 10.08 5.37
N GLY A 121 -3.57 8.81 5.34
CA GLY A 121 -2.93 8.20 4.17
C GLY A 121 -3.86 8.04 2.98
N HIS A 122 -3.29 8.22 1.79
CA HIS A 122 -4.02 8.16 0.53
C HIS A 122 -4.47 6.72 0.23
N THR A 123 -5.66 6.55 -0.35
CA THR A 123 -6.27 5.24 -0.62
C THR A 123 -5.45 4.34 -1.56
N ASP A 124 -4.58 4.96 -2.35
CA ASP A 124 -3.79 4.30 -3.39
C ASP A 124 -2.36 3.94 -2.93
N VAL A 125 -1.95 4.37 -1.74
CA VAL A 125 -0.63 4.02 -1.19
C VAL A 125 -0.78 2.70 -0.44
N ARG A 126 -0.31 1.62 -1.06
CA ARG A 126 -0.49 0.26 -0.55
C ARG A 126 0.85 -0.41 -0.28
N ASN A 127 0.84 -1.35 0.65
CA ASN A 127 1.92 -2.31 0.77
C ASN A 127 1.76 -3.36 -0.33
N VAL A 128 2.87 -3.69 -1.01
CA VAL A 128 2.93 -4.72 -2.06
C VAL A 128 3.93 -5.82 -1.72
N SER A 129 4.33 -5.93 -0.45
CA SER A 129 5.26 -6.96 0.02
C SER A 129 4.70 -8.38 -0.07
N ASP A 130 3.38 -8.51 -0.14
CA ASP A 130 2.64 -9.76 -0.29
C ASP A 130 2.17 -10.01 -1.74
N ALA A 131 2.54 -9.14 -2.69
CA ALA A 131 2.20 -9.32 -4.09
C ALA A 131 3.07 -10.42 -4.72
N ASP A 132 2.43 -11.52 -5.15
CA ASP A 132 3.07 -12.74 -5.65
C ASP A 132 3.03 -12.90 -7.18
N ALA A 133 2.20 -12.13 -7.88
CA ALA A 133 2.09 -12.19 -9.33
C ALA A 133 3.45 -11.95 -10.02
N VAL A 134 3.77 -12.81 -10.98
CA VAL A 134 4.93 -12.65 -11.87
C VAL A 134 4.52 -12.25 -13.29
N ALA A 135 5.45 -11.69 -14.06
CA ALA A 135 5.15 -11.21 -15.42
C ALA A 135 4.57 -12.30 -16.33
N ALA A 136 5.01 -13.55 -16.15
CA ALA A 136 4.53 -14.71 -16.91
C ALA A 136 3.06 -15.10 -16.59
N GLU A 137 2.49 -14.63 -15.49
CA GLU A 137 1.11 -14.90 -15.09
C GLU A 137 0.15 -13.78 -15.52
N VAL A 138 0.69 -12.62 -15.89
CA VAL A 138 -0.09 -11.44 -16.28
C VAL A 138 -0.16 -11.34 -17.80
N LYS A 139 -1.36 -11.07 -18.33
CA LYS A 139 -1.60 -10.88 -19.77
C LYS A 139 -0.57 -9.95 -20.42
N THR A 140 -0.05 -10.34 -21.58
CA THR A 140 0.96 -9.54 -22.29
C THR A 140 0.46 -8.12 -22.56
N GLY A 141 1.27 -7.12 -22.15
CA GLY A 141 0.98 -5.70 -22.32
C GLY A 141 0.18 -5.05 -21.18
N SER A 142 -0.44 -5.83 -20.28
CA SER A 142 -1.06 -5.29 -19.07
C SER A 142 0.00 -4.91 -18.05
N THR A 143 -0.20 -3.82 -17.31
CA THR A 143 0.72 -3.38 -16.25
C THR A 143 0.23 -3.81 -14.87
N PHE A 144 1.17 -4.03 -13.95
CA PHE A 144 0.89 -4.38 -12.57
C PHE A 144 2.02 -3.92 -11.64
N TYR A 145 1.77 -3.90 -10.34
CA TYR A 145 2.80 -3.70 -9.30
C TYR A 145 2.99 -5.02 -8.56
N ALA A 146 4.24 -5.33 -8.22
CA ALA A 146 4.60 -6.54 -7.49
C ALA A 146 5.58 -6.20 -6.36
N GLU A 147 6.08 -7.22 -5.66
CA GLU A 147 7.13 -7.05 -4.67
C GLU A 147 8.28 -6.16 -5.21
N GLY A 148 8.72 -5.23 -4.36
CA GLY A 148 9.69 -4.18 -4.69
C GLY A 148 9.08 -2.88 -5.22
N GLY A 149 7.76 -2.79 -5.40
CA GLY A 149 7.06 -1.54 -5.73
C GLY A 149 7.24 -1.05 -7.17
N ALA A 150 8.05 -1.74 -7.98
CA ALA A 150 8.26 -1.40 -9.38
C ALA A 150 7.03 -1.77 -10.21
N ARG A 151 6.64 -0.86 -11.11
CA ARG A 151 5.65 -1.15 -12.15
C ARG A 151 6.25 -2.14 -13.16
N LYS A 152 5.59 -3.27 -13.37
CA LYS A 152 5.96 -4.33 -14.32
C LYS A 152 4.91 -4.42 -15.44
N THR A 153 5.28 -5.11 -16.51
CA THR A 153 4.39 -5.42 -17.64
C THR A 153 4.30 -6.93 -17.79
N GLY A 154 3.09 -7.45 -17.99
CA GLY A 154 2.84 -8.86 -18.23
C GLY A 154 3.44 -9.36 -19.54
N SER A 155 3.74 -10.65 -19.56
CA SER A 155 4.30 -11.40 -20.70
C SER A 155 3.67 -12.80 -20.83
N GLY A 156 2.54 -13.04 -20.15
CA GLY A 156 1.93 -14.37 -20.00
C GLY A 156 0.98 -14.81 -21.11
N THR A 157 0.88 -14.08 -22.23
CA THR A 157 0.07 -14.54 -23.36
C THR A 157 0.78 -15.63 -24.15
N GLN A 158 0.10 -16.75 -24.36
CA GLN A 158 0.54 -17.95 -25.05
C GLN A 158 -0.10 -18.10 -26.43
N THR A 159 0.45 -19.00 -27.24
CA THR A 159 -0.06 -19.40 -28.56
C THR A 159 -0.45 -20.87 -28.51
N LEU A 160 -1.60 -21.22 -29.09
CA LEU A 160 -2.00 -22.63 -29.25
C LEU A 160 -1.16 -23.29 -30.35
N SER A 161 -0.96 -24.60 -30.24
CA SER A 161 -0.25 -25.42 -31.24
C SER A 161 -1.01 -26.71 -31.49
N ASP A 162 -0.94 -27.19 -32.73
CA ASP A 162 -1.41 -28.49 -33.20
C ASP A 162 -0.46 -29.66 -32.84
N ALA A 163 0.74 -29.37 -32.33
CA ALA A 163 1.76 -30.37 -32.03
C ALA A 163 1.58 -31.05 -30.66
N SER A 164 0.59 -30.62 -29.86
CA SER A 164 0.36 -31.14 -28.50
C SER A 164 -1.13 -31.12 -28.17
N GLU A 165 -1.60 -32.21 -27.55
CA GLU A 165 -2.95 -32.28 -26.98
C GLU A 165 -3.07 -31.51 -25.65
N GLU A 166 -1.94 -31.27 -24.96
CA GLU A 166 -1.92 -30.55 -23.69
C GLU A 166 -1.91 -29.02 -23.90
N VAL A 167 -2.84 -28.34 -23.23
CA VAL A 167 -2.96 -26.88 -23.19
C VAL A 167 -2.67 -26.41 -21.77
N ALA A 168 -1.56 -25.70 -21.58
CA ALA A 168 -1.20 -25.13 -20.29
C ALA A 168 -2.24 -24.09 -19.81
N ALA A 169 -2.34 -23.88 -18.49
CA ALA A 169 -3.16 -22.80 -17.98
C ALA A 169 -2.59 -21.44 -18.41
N GLY A 170 -3.45 -20.48 -18.77
CA GLY A 170 -3.04 -19.10 -19.01
C GLY A 170 -3.90 -18.35 -20.05
N TYR A 171 -3.37 -17.23 -20.52
CA TYR A 171 -4.01 -16.39 -21.52
C TYR A 171 -3.58 -16.77 -22.93
N TYR A 172 -4.51 -16.84 -23.87
CA TYR A 172 -4.23 -17.16 -25.27
C TYR A 172 -4.58 -16.00 -26.20
N VAL A 173 -3.82 -15.87 -27.28
CA VAL A 173 -4.17 -14.95 -28.38
C VAL A 173 -5.48 -15.40 -29.01
N ALA A 174 -6.35 -14.44 -29.34
CA ALA A 174 -7.54 -14.72 -30.13
C ALA A 174 -7.12 -15.33 -31.48
N THR A 175 -7.62 -16.51 -31.79
CA THR A 175 -7.23 -17.27 -32.98
C THR A 175 -8.45 -17.99 -33.59
N THR A 176 -8.26 -18.55 -34.78
CA THR A 176 -9.21 -19.47 -35.43
C THR A 176 -8.64 -20.88 -35.35
N LEU A 177 -9.40 -21.83 -34.79
CA LEU A 177 -8.88 -23.18 -34.52
C LEU A 177 -8.42 -23.92 -35.79
N SER A 178 -9.10 -23.74 -36.93
CA SER A 178 -8.70 -24.33 -38.22
C SER A 178 -7.45 -23.70 -38.84
N THR A 179 -6.96 -22.60 -38.28
CA THR A 179 -5.65 -22.01 -38.62
C THR A 179 -4.55 -22.56 -37.71
N VAL A 180 -4.89 -23.00 -36.49
CA VAL A 180 -3.96 -23.65 -35.57
C VAL A 180 -3.70 -25.07 -36.02
N ASP A 181 -4.75 -25.83 -36.30
CA ASP A 181 -4.68 -27.21 -36.77
C ASP A 181 -5.39 -27.33 -38.12
N GLY A 182 -4.60 -27.65 -39.16
CA GLY A 182 -5.07 -27.77 -40.53
C GLY A 182 -5.96 -28.99 -40.78
N ASP A 183 -5.95 -29.98 -39.89
CA ASP A 183 -6.81 -31.16 -40.01
C ASP A 183 -8.25 -30.84 -39.61
N LEU A 184 -8.50 -29.72 -38.92
CA LEU A 184 -9.83 -29.23 -38.58
C LEU A 184 -10.52 -28.59 -39.81
N VAL A 185 -10.91 -29.46 -40.75
CA VAL A 185 -11.58 -29.11 -42.02
C VAL A 185 -12.77 -30.02 -42.32
N THR A 186 -13.71 -29.56 -43.13
CA THR A 186 -14.94 -30.27 -43.51
C THR A 186 -14.69 -31.70 -44.02
N GLY A 187 -13.63 -31.89 -44.82
CA GLY A 187 -13.27 -33.20 -45.38
C GLY A 187 -12.70 -34.22 -44.38
N SER A 188 -12.31 -33.80 -43.18
CA SER A 188 -11.80 -34.67 -42.11
C SER A 188 -12.88 -35.07 -41.09
N ILE A 189 -14.06 -34.44 -41.16
CA ILE A 189 -15.15 -34.60 -40.19
C ILE A 189 -16.26 -35.44 -40.83
N LYS A 190 -16.71 -36.48 -40.11
CA LYS A 190 -17.78 -37.38 -40.58
C LYS A 190 -19.09 -36.64 -40.83
N SER A 191 -19.82 -37.04 -41.87
CA SER A 191 -21.16 -36.52 -42.18
C SER A 191 -22.08 -36.62 -40.95
N GLY A 192 -22.87 -35.56 -40.73
CA GLY A 192 -23.75 -35.44 -39.57
C GLY A 192 -23.05 -35.01 -38.27
N ILE A 193 -21.73 -34.86 -38.25
CA ILE A 193 -20.97 -34.34 -37.10
C ILE A 193 -20.62 -32.87 -37.32
N THR A 194 -20.74 -32.06 -36.28
CA THR A 194 -20.19 -30.70 -36.23
C THR A 194 -19.11 -30.65 -35.16
N LEU A 195 -17.88 -30.30 -35.56
CA LEU A 195 -16.75 -30.19 -34.65
C LEU A 195 -16.26 -28.74 -34.64
N PHE A 196 -16.30 -28.10 -33.47
CA PHE A 196 -15.98 -26.67 -33.30
C PHE A 196 -16.71 -25.73 -34.28
N GLY A 197 -17.95 -26.05 -34.64
CA GLY A 197 -18.76 -25.25 -35.56
C GLY A 197 -18.53 -25.55 -37.06
N ILE A 198 -17.60 -26.44 -37.40
CA ILE A 198 -17.39 -26.91 -38.78
C ILE A 198 -18.20 -28.18 -38.99
N ALA A 199 -19.14 -28.15 -39.93
CA ALA A 199 -19.92 -29.33 -40.33
C ALA A 199 -19.07 -30.31 -41.14
N GLY A 200 -19.30 -31.60 -40.96
CA GLY A 200 -18.67 -32.65 -41.74
C GLY A 200 -19.17 -32.74 -43.18
N HIS A 201 -18.32 -33.29 -44.06
CA HIS A 201 -18.67 -33.48 -45.46
C HIS A 201 -19.60 -34.70 -45.63
N ASP A 202 -20.57 -34.60 -46.54
CA ASP A 202 -21.52 -35.69 -46.82
C ASP A 202 -20.88 -36.97 -47.35
N ASP A 203 -19.69 -36.85 -47.94
CA ASP A 203 -18.91 -37.97 -48.47
C ASP A 203 -18.02 -38.67 -47.42
N VAL A 204 -17.86 -38.09 -46.22
CA VAL A 204 -17.06 -38.70 -45.15
C VAL A 204 -17.99 -39.57 -44.28
N ARG A 205 -18.19 -40.82 -44.70
CA ARG A 205 -19.14 -41.75 -44.07
C ARG A 205 -18.46 -42.67 -43.05
N ASN A 206 -19.24 -43.14 -42.08
CA ASN A 206 -18.86 -44.33 -41.31
C ASN A 206 -19.14 -45.58 -42.16
N VAL A 207 -18.17 -46.49 -42.25
CA VAL A 207 -18.29 -47.76 -43.01
C VAL A 207 -18.16 -48.98 -42.11
N SER A 208 -18.32 -48.81 -40.79
CA SER A 208 -18.22 -49.91 -39.82
C SER A 208 -19.31 -50.97 -39.98
N ASP A 209 -20.43 -50.60 -40.60
CA ASP A 209 -21.62 -51.42 -40.86
C ASP A 209 -21.74 -51.89 -42.33
N ALA A 210 -20.74 -51.61 -43.18
CA ALA A 210 -20.75 -52.07 -44.56
C ALA A 210 -20.65 -53.61 -44.65
N ASP A 211 -21.62 -54.26 -45.28
CA ASP A 211 -21.76 -55.71 -45.34
C ASP A 211 -21.48 -56.34 -46.73
N ALA A 212 -21.31 -55.52 -47.77
CA ALA A 212 -21.07 -55.98 -49.13
C ALA A 212 -19.81 -56.85 -49.29
N LEU A 213 -19.95 -58.04 -49.88
CA LEU A 213 -18.84 -58.94 -50.22
C LEU A 213 -18.32 -58.70 -51.64
N VAL A 214 -17.03 -58.98 -51.86
CA VAL A 214 -16.38 -58.82 -53.20
C VAL A 214 -17.09 -59.64 -54.28
N GLY A 215 -17.57 -60.84 -53.93
CA GLY A 215 -18.31 -61.71 -54.85
C GLY A 215 -19.73 -61.23 -55.17
N GLU A 216 -20.30 -60.31 -54.37
CA GLU A 216 -21.66 -59.78 -54.54
C GLU A 216 -21.67 -58.49 -55.37
N VAL A 217 -20.57 -57.74 -55.33
CA VAL A 217 -20.43 -56.52 -56.12
C VAL A 217 -20.06 -56.87 -57.57
N LYS A 218 -20.77 -56.26 -58.52
CA LYS A 218 -20.58 -56.45 -59.96
C LYS A 218 -19.11 -56.32 -60.37
N THR A 219 -18.65 -57.22 -61.24
CA THR A 219 -17.28 -57.18 -61.79
C THR A 219 -16.93 -55.81 -62.36
N GLY A 220 -15.82 -55.25 -61.88
CA GLY A 220 -15.29 -53.95 -62.31
C GLY A 220 -15.83 -52.74 -61.54
N SER A 221 -16.90 -52.89 -60.75
CA SER A 221 -17.36 -51.84 -59.84
C SER A 221 -16.50 -51.76 -58.59
N THR A 222 -16.28 -50.56 -58.05
CA THR A 222 -15.55 -50.37 -56.79
C THR A 222 -16.50 -50.05 -55.64
N PHE A 223 -16.11 -50.43 -54.42
CA PHE A 223 -16.82 -50.11 -53.18
C PHE A 223 -15.83 -49.97 -52.03
N TYR A 224 -16.25 -49.34 -50.93
CA TYR A 224 -15.47 -49.26 -49.70
C TYR A 224 -16.03 -50.27 -48.68
N ALA A 225 -15.17 -51.14 -48.15
CA ALA A 225 -15.55 -52.11 -47.13
C ALA A 225 -15.17 -51.62 -45.71
N VAL A 226 -15.57 -52.36 -44.69
CA VAL A 226 -15.11 -52.16 -43.30
C VAL A 226 -13.58 -52.00 -43.27
N GLY A 227 -13.11 -50.98 -42.53
CA GLY A 227 -11.70 -50.58 -42.50
C GLY A 227 -11.30 -49.56 -43.57
N GLY A 228 -12.23 -49.10 -44.41
CA GLY A 228 -12.02 -48.00 -45.36
C GLY A 228 -11.27 -48.39 -46.64
N ALA A 229 -10.95 -49.67 -46.83
CA ALA A 229 -10.26 -50.13 -48.02
C ALA A 229 -11.17 -50.10 -49.26
N ARG A 230 -10.68 -49.52 -50.36
CA ARG A 230 -11.33 -49.60 -51.67
C ARG A 230 -11.14 -51.00 -52.26
N LYS A 231 -12.23 -51.68 -52.60
CA LYS A 231 -12.25 -53.02 -53.21
C LYS A 231 -12.93 -52.97 -54.58
N THR A 232 -12.63 -53.94 -55.43
CA THR A 232 -13.26 -54.12 -56.75
C THR A 232 -14.06 -55.42 -56.74
N GLY A 233 -15.32 -55.36 -57.17
CA GLY A 233 -16.20 -56.52 -57.24
C GLY A 233 -15.74 -57.57 -58.26
N THR A 234 -16.07 -58.82 -57.99
CA THR A 234 -15.82 -59.98 -58.87
C THR A 234 -17.11 -60.73 -59.22
N GLY A 235 -18.27 -60.22 -58.82
CA GLY A 235 -19.57 -60.84 -59.08
C GLY A 235 -19.91 -60.80 -60.57
N THR A 236 -20.00 -61.97 -61.19
CA THR A 236 -20.54 -62.12 -62.54
C THR A 236 -22.05 -62.28 -62.45
N LYS A 237 -22.81 -61.43 -63.17
CA LYS A 237 -24.25 -61.61 -63.30
C LYS A 237 -24.48 -62.78 -64.27
N THR A 238 -24.62 -64.00 -63.75
CA THR A 238 -25.20 -65.10 -64.51
C THR A 238 -26.67 -64.79 -64.70
N LEU A 239 -27.05 -64.32 -65.90
CA LEU A 239 -28.45 -64.37 -66.32
C LEU A 239 -28.79 -65.86 -66.43
N SER A 240 -29.48 -66.42 -65.44
CA SER A 240 -30.15 -67.71 -65.64
C SER A 240 -31.26 -67.46 -66.66
N PRO A 241 -31.29 -68.17 -67.80
CA PRO A 241 -32.33 -67.99 -68.82
C PRO A 241 -33.76 -68.36 -68.36
N ASP A 242 -33.95 -68.84 -67.12
CA ASP A 242 -35.22 -69.43 -66.69
C ASP A 242 -36.07 -68.52 -65.78
N SER A 243 -36.47 -67.34 -66.26
CA SER A 243 -37.59 -66.61 -65.64
C SER A 243 -38.43 -65.80 -66.62
N GLU A 244 -38.88 -66.44 -67.71
CA GLU A 244 -40.16 -66.09 -68.33
C GLU A 244 -41.20 -67.13 -67.89
N ASN A 245 -42.06 -66.77 -66.93
CA ASN A 245 -43.42 -67.28 -66.82
C ASN A 245 -44.28 -66.29 -66.04
#